data_AF-A0A1F4SEZ2-F1
#
_entry.id   AF-A0A1F4SEZ2-F1
#
_cell.length_a   1.000
_cell.length_b   1.000
_cell.length_c   1.000
_cell.angle_alpha   90.00
_cell.angle_beta   90.00
_cell.angle_gamma   90.00
#
_symmetry.space_group_name_H-M   'P 1'
#
loop_
_entity.id
_entity.type
_entity.pdbx_description
1 polymer ?
#
loop_
_entity_poly.entity_id
_entity_poly.type
_entity_poly.pdbx_seq_one_letter_code
_entity_poly.pdbx_strand_id
1 'polypeptide(L)'
;MAITKKDIEKLSGIFSTKEDLKEALKRFVTKEDLREELKRFATKEDLREELKRFATKEDLKKYATKDDLKAFEGKTLTMLDQIMGELEKAREDRIFAKAKDDEQDNRLDTCERKIIVLEEARV
;
A
#
# COMPACT_ATOMS: atom_id res chain seq x y z
N MET A 1 -71.42 -11.78 56.74
CA MET A 1 -71.76 -11.00 55.53
C MET A 1 -71.52 -11.89 54.33
N ALA A 2 -72.57 -12.22 53.58
CA ALA A 2 -72.45 -13.05 52.37
C ALA A 2 -72.38 -12.13 51.15
N ILE A 3 -71.45 -12.43 50.23
CA ILE A 3 -71.39 -11.76 48.92
C ILE A 3 -72.68 -12.11 48.16
N THR A 4 -73.37 -11.10 47.65
CA THR A 4 -74.61 -11.27 46.90
C THR A 4 -74.33 -11.38 45.40
N LYS A 5 -75.25 -11.96 44.62
CA LYS A 5 -75.14 -11.99 43.14
C LYS A 5 -74.91 -10.60 42.54
N LYS A 6 -75.50 -9.57 43.15
CA LYS A 6 -75.37 -8.18 42.73
C LYS A 6 -73.94 -7.64 42.92
N ASP A 7 -73.22 -8.15 43.91
CA ASP A 7 -71.81 -7.82 44.14
C ASP A 7 -70.91 -8.50 43.10
N ILE A 8 -71.25 -9.73 42.68
CA ILE A 8 -70.54 -10.47 41.62
C ILE A 8 -70.70 -9.78 40.26
N GLU A 9 -71.89 -9.30 39.91
CA GLU A 9 -72.15 -8.56 38.66
C GLU A 9 -71.36 -7.23 38.59
N LYS A 10 -71.25 -6.52 39.71
CA LYS A 10 -70.43 -5.30 39.77
C LYS A 10 -68.95 -5.61 39.60
N LEU A 11 -68.46 -6.70 40.20
CA LEU A 11 -67.07 -7.13 40.03
C LEU A 11 -66.79 -7.51 38.57
N SER A 12 -67.70 -8.22 37.89
CA SER A 12 -67.49 -8.59 36.47
C SER A 12 -67.44 -7.38 35.52
N GLY A 13 -68.05 -6.25 35.87
CA GLY A 13 -67.95 -5.01 35.09
C GLY A 13 -66.68 -4.18 35.36
N ILE A 14 -65.98 -4.45 36.48
CA ILE A 14 -64.72 -3.78 36.84
C ILE A 14 -63.51 -4.57 36.33
N PHE A 15 -63.61 -5.89 36.29
CA PHE A 15 -62.56 -6.76 35.77
C PHE A 15 -62.60 -6.82 34.25
N SER A 16 -61.43 -6.63 33.63
CA SER A 16 -61.24 -6.86 32.20
C SER A 16 -61.57 -8.31 31.87
N THR A 17 -62.38 -8.49 30.83
CA THR A 17 -62.76 -9.80 30.32
C THR A 17 -61.63 -10.41 29.49
N LYS A 18 -61.77 -11.71 29.19
CA LYS A 18 -60.83 -12.42 28.31
C LYS A 18 -60.81 -11.80 26.90
N GLU A 19 -61.93 -11.27 26.46
CA GLU A 19 -62.08 -10.53 25.21
C GLU A 19 -61.30 -9.21 25.23
N ASP A 20 -61.37 -8.43 26.31
CA ASP A 20 -60.62 -7.18 26.46
C ASP A 20 -59.10 -7.41 26.40
N LEU A 21 -58.63 -8.48 27.05
CA LEU A 21 -57.22 -8.89 27.01
C LEU A 21 -56.77 -9.33 25.61
N LYS A 22 -57.64 -10.03 24.86
CA LYS A 22 -57.35 -10.41 23.46
C LYS A 22 -57.25 -9.19 22.55
N GLU A 23 -58.09 -8.19 22.75
CA GLU A 23 -58.08 -6.97 21.95
C GLU A 23 -56.85 -6.10 22.25
N ALA A 24 -56.46 -6.00 23.52
CA ALA A 24 -55.20 -5.36 23.91
C ALA A 24 -53.98 -6.07 23.31
N LEU A 25 -53.96 -7.41 23.30
CA LEU A 25 -52.87 -8.22 22.73
C LEU A 25 -52.69 -8.03 21.22
N LYS A 26 -53.77 -7.76 20.46
CA LYS A 26 -53.68 -7.49 19.01
C LYS A 26 -52.92 -6.20 18.66
N ARG A 27 -52.78 -5.27 19.60
CA ARG A 27 -52.01 -4.03 19.41
C ARG A 27 -50.51 -4.21 19.58
N PHE A 28 -50.07 -5.35 20.13
CA PHE A 28 -48.67 -5.65 20.28
C PHE A 28 -48.13 -6.31 19.02
N VAL A 29 -46.94 -5.87 18.62
CA VAL A 29 -46.15 -6.50 17.56
C VAL A 29 -45.92 -7.96 17.93
N THR A 30 -46.21 -8.86 16.98
CA THR A 30 -46.04 -10.29 17.19
C THR A 30 -44.59 -10.70 16.95
N LYS A 31 -44.23 -11.90 17.41
CA LYS A 31 -42.93 -12.51 17.08
C LYS A 31 -42.73 -12.70 15.58
N GLU A 32 -43.81 -12.83 14.81
CA GLU A 32 -43.74 -12.98 13.36
C GLU A 32 -43.39 -11.66 12.70
N ASP A 33 -44.02 -10.56 13.13
CA ASP A 33 -43.74 -9.20 12.63
C ASP A 33 -42.26 -8.82 12.87
N LEU A 34 -41.72 -9.12 14.06
CA LEU A 34 -40.31 -8.91 14.38
C LEU A 34 -39.38 -9.78 13.52
N ARG A 35 -39.80 -11.00 13.16
CA ARG A 35 -39.02 -11.87 12.27
C ARG A 35 -39.00 -11.35 10.84
N GLU A 36 -40.09 -10.78 10.35
CA GLU A 36 -40.13 -10.16 9.02
C GLU A 36 -39.25 -8.91 8.94
N GLU A 37 -39.26 -8.06 9.97
CA GLU A 37 -38.37 -6.91 10.03
C GLU A 37 -36.89 -7.33 10.08
N LEU A 38 -36.56 -8.35 10.87
CA LEU A 38 -35.18 -8.87 10.97
C LEU A 38 -34.65 -9.43 9.64
N LYS A 39 -35.50 -9.98 8.77
CA LYS A 39 -35.10 -10.46 7.43
C LYS A 39 -34.60 -9.35 6.51
N ARG A 40 -34.93 -8.08 6.80
CA ARG A 40 -34.47 -6.93 6.00
C ARG A 40 -33.04 -6.50 6.35
N PHE A 41 -32.50 -6.97 7.48
CA PHE A 41 -31.14 -6.67 7.89
C PHE A 41 -30.17 -7.70 7.31
N ALA A 42 -29.01 -7.21 6.88
CA ALA A 42 -27.91 -8.07 6.46
C ALA A 42 -27.51 -8.99 7.62
N THR A 43 -27.39 -10.28 7.32
CA THR A 43 -26.93 -11.26 8.29
C THR A 43 -25.41 -11.16 8.45
N LYS A 44 -24.89 -11.81 9.49
CA LYS A 44 -23.44 -11.94 9.68
C LYS A 44 -22.77 -12.66 8.52
N GLU A 45 -23.47 -13.57 7.84
CA GLU A 45 -22.94 -14.29 6.69
C GLU A 45 -22.87 -13.38 5.45
N ASP A 46 -23.89 -12.55 5.21
CA ASP A 46 -23.89 -11.59 4.11
C ASP A 46 -22.71 -10.61 4.22
N LEU A 47 -22.46 -10.08 5.42
CA LEU A 47 -21.31 -9.21 5.69
C LEU A 47 -19.97 -9.94 5.52
N ARG A 48 -19.89 -11.23 5.86
CA ARG A 48 -18.68 -12.04 5.68
C ARG A 48 -18.39 -12.27 4.20
N GLU A 49 -19.40 -12.51 3.38
CA GLU A 49 -19.23 -12.67 1.93
C GLU A 49 -18.77 -11.37 1.27
N GLU A 50 -19.34 -10.22 1.64
CA GLU A 50 -18.88 -8.93 1.13
C GLU A 50 -17.43 -8.64 1.54
N LEU A 51 -17.07 -8.92 2.80
CA LEU A 51 -15.71 -8.69 3.31
C LEU A 51 -14.63 -9.49 2.57
N LYS A 52 -14.95 -10.68 2.02
CA LYS A 52 -14.00 -11.46 1.21
C LYS A 52 -13.55 -10.74 -0.06
N ARG A 53 -14.31 -9.75 -0.54
CA ARG A 53 -13.95 -8.96 -1.74
C ARG A 53 -12.95 -7.85 -1.44
N PHE A 54 -12.76 -7.49 -0.18
CA PHE A 54 -11.84 -6.43 0.22
C PHE A 54 -10.45 -6.99 0.52
N ALA A 55 -9.42 -6.27 0.09
CA ALA A 55 -8.05 -6.58 0.45
C ALA A 55 -7.86 -6.45 1.97
N THR A 56 -7.21 -7.44 2.56
CA THR A 56 -6.87 -7.45 3.98
C THR A 56 -5.55 -6.70 4.22
N LYS A 57 -5.25 -6.42 5.49
CA LYS A 57 -3.96 -5.86 5.86
C LYS A 57 -2.78 -6.76 5.48
N GLU A 58 -2.97 -8.08 5.49
CA GLU A 58 -1.94 -9.03 5.05
C GLU A 58 -1.68 -8.92 3.55
N ASP A 59 -2.72 -8.71 2.73
CA ASP A 59 -2.58 -8.52 1.28
C ASP A 59 -1.74 -7.28 0.94
N LEU A 60 -1.74 -6.27 1.82
CA LEU A 60 -0.99 -5.03 1.63
C LEU A 60 0.49 -5.12 2.03
N LYS A 61 0.90 -6.11 2.85
CA LYS A 61 2.29 -6.25 3.31
C LYS A 61 3.28 -6.61 2.20
N LYS A 62 2.79 -7.16 1.08
CA LYS A 62 3.63 -7.52 -0.08
C LYS A 62 4.08 -6.31 -0.91
N TYR A 63 3.49 -5.14 -0.69
CA TYR A 63 3.83 -3.93 -1.44
C TYR A 63 4.99 -3.19 -0.80
N ALA A 64 5.86 -2.64 -1.64
CA ALA A 64 6.96 -1.80 -1.19
C ALA A 64 6.42 -0.56 -0.46
N THR A 65 7.05 -0.24 0.65
CA THR A 65 6.76 0.95 1.43
C THR A 65 7.51 2.16 0.88
N LYS A 66 7.13 3.35 1.33
CA LYS A 66 7.86 4.58 1.00
C LYS A 66 9.31 4.53 1.48
N ASP A 67 9.58 3.86 2.59
CA ASP A 67 10.92 3.76 3.15
C ASP A 67 11.79 2.80 2.32
N ASP A 68 11.22 1.72 1.79
CA ASP A 68 11.91 0.84 0.83
C ASP A 68 12.35 1.60 -0.42
N LEU A 69 11.48 2.46 -0.94
CA LEU A 69 11.80 3.30 -2.11
C LEU A 69 12.91 4.31 -1.81
N LYS A 70 12.87 4.99 -0.65
CA LYS A 70 13.93 5.91 -0.24
C LYS A 70 15.27 5.20 -0.04
N ALA A 71 15.25 4.01 0.55
CA ALA A 71 16.45 3.20 0.73
C ALA A 71 17.05 2.77 -0.61
N PHE A 72 16.19 2.42 -1.58
CA PHE A 72 16.62 2.11 -2.94
C PHE A 72 17.20 3.34 -3.64
N GLU A 73 16.49 4.48 -3.60
CA GLU A 73 16.95 5.76 -4.16
C GLU A 73 18.33 6.15 -3.63
N GLY A 74 18.51 6.16 -2.30
CA GLY A 74 19.80 6.46 -1.68
C GLY A 74 20.92 5.55 -2.15
N LYS A 75 20.69 4.22 -2.23
CA LYS A 75 21.67 3.28 -2.76
C LYS A 75 22.02 3.59 -4.21
N THR A 76 21.02 3.79 -5.06
CA THR A 76 21.24 4.09 -6.48
C THR A 76 22.02 5.38 -6.69
N LEU A 77 21.74 6.43 -5.92
CA LEU A 77 22.48 7.68 -5.97
C LEU A 77 23.95 7.48 -5.56
N THR A 78 24.20 6.78 -4.45
CA THR A 78 25.58 6.53 -4.00
C THR A 78 26.39 5.68 -4.99
N MET A 79 25.76 4.70 -5.64
CA MET A 79 26.42 3.91 -6.69
C MET A 79 26.70 4.75 -7.92
N LEU A 80 25.78 5.64 -8.31
CA LEU A 80 25.98 6.57 -9.41
C LEU A 80 27.16 7.51 -9.14
N ASP A 81 27.25 8.07 -7.94
CA ASP A 81 28.35 8.93 -7.52
C ASP A 81 29.70 8.20 -7.59
N GLN A 82 29.75 6.95 -7.15
CA GLN A 82 30.95 6.12 -7.26
C GLN A 82 31.37 5.89 -8.72
N ILE A 83 30.42 5.52 -9.58
CA ILE A 83 30.66 5.30 -11.01
C ILE A 83 31.15 6.59 -11.67
N MET A 84 30.55 7.73 -11.36
CA MET A 84 30.98 9.02 -11.88
C MET A 84 32.42 9.34 -11.46
N GLY A 85 32.78 9.15 -10.19
CA GLY A 85 34.14 9.38 -9.70
C GLY A 85 35.18 8.44 -10.32
N GLU A 86 34.85 7.17 -10.54
CA GLU A 86 35.73 6.24 -11.27
C GLU A 86 35.89 6.64 -12.74
N LEU A 87 34.81 7.09 -13.39
CA LEU A 87 34.85 7.54 -14.77
C LEU A 87 35.67 8.82 -14.95
N GLU A 88 35.61 9.74 -13.99
CA GLU A 88 36.46 10.95 -13.97
C GLU A 88 37.94 10.59 -13.87
N LYS A 89 38.32 9.73 -12.92
CA LYS A 89 39.70 9.24 -12.81
C LYS A 89 40.18 8.56 -14.08
N ALA A 90 39.37 7.67 -14.65
CA ALA A 90 39.71 6.99 -15.90
C ALA A 90 39.89 7.97 -17.08
N ARG A 91 39.13 9.07 -17.11
CA ARG A 91 39.30 10.13 -18.11
C ARG A 91 40.60 10.89 -17.90
N GLU A 92 40.93 11.24 -16.66
CA GLU A 92 42.18 11.93 -16.32
C GLU A 92 43.40 11.09 -16.70
N ASP A 93 43.41 9.81 -16.32
CA ASP A 93 44.49 8.87 -16.65
C ASP A 93 44.69 8.75 -18.16
N ARG A 94 43.59 8.70 -18.93
CA ARG A 94 43.63 8.63 -20.39
C ARG A 94 44.19 9.90 -21.02
N ILE A 95 43.82 11.07 -20.51
CA ILE A 95 44.35 12.36 -20.98
C ILE A 95 45.85 12.42 -20.70
N PHE A 96 46.27 12.02 -19.51
CA PHE A 96 47.67 12.00 -19.12
C PHE A 96 48.50 11.04 -19.98
N ALA A 97 47.99 9.82 -20.21
CA ALA A 97 48.63 8.85 -21.10
C ALA A 97 48.81 9.42 -22.51
N LYS A 98 47.75 9.99 -23.08
CA LYS A 98 47.80 10.60 -24.41
C LYS A 98 48.81 11.75 -24.49
N ALA A 99 48.84 12.63 -23.49
CA ALA A 99 49.80 13.74 -23.46
C ALA A 99 51.26 13.25 -23.44
N LYS A 100 51.53 12.15 -22.74
CA LYS A 100 52.85 11.52 -22.70
C LYS A 100 53.22 10.86 -24.03
N ASP A 101 52.27 10.20 -24.67
CA ASP A 101 52.45 9.62 -26.01
C ASP A 101 52.76 10.73 -27.03
N ASP A 102 51.98 11.82 -27.03
CA ASP A 102 52.20 12.99 -27.89
C ASP A 102 53.60 13.61 -27.65
N GLU A 103 54.09 13.66 -26.40
CA GLU A 103 55.45 14.12 -26.09
C GLU A 103 56.53 13.17 -26.64
N GLN A 104 56.31 11.85 -26.55
CA GLN A 104 57.24 10.86 -27.08
C GLN A 104 57.32 10.93 -28.61
N ASP A 105 56.19 11.08 -29.29
CA ASP A 105 56.14 11.24 -30.75
C ASP A 105 56.94 12.47 -31.20
N ASN A 106 56.74 13.63 -30.54
CA ASN A 106 57.50 14.84 -30.83
C ASN A 106 59.03 14.66 -30.62
N ARG A 107 59.43 13.87 -29.61
CA ARG A 107 60.84 13.56 -29.36
C ARG A 107 61.40 12.63 -30.43
N LEU A 108 60.62 11.63 -30.86
CA LEU A 108 60.99 10.73 -31.95
C LEU A 108 61.18 11.51 -33.25
N ASP A 109 60.21 12.33 -33.64
CA ASP A 109 60.29 13.22 -34.82
C ASP A 109 61.57 14.09 -34.79
N THR A 110 61.90 14.64 -33.62
CA THR A 110 63.10 15.46 -33.45
C THR A 110 64.38 14.65 -33.63
N CYS A 111 64.42 13.42 -33.09
CA CYS A 111 65.55 12.50 -33.25
C CYS A 111 65.69 12.05 -34.70
N GLU A 112 64.61 11.69 -35.37
CA GLU A 112 64.58 11.30 -36.78
C GLU A 112 65.13 12.41 -37.67
N ARG A 113 64.70 13.66 -37.49
CA ARG A 113 65.26 14.80 -38.23
C ARG A 113 66.76 14.97 -38.02
N LYS A 114 67.24 14.81 -36.79
CA LYS A 114 68.68 14.90 -36.48
C LYS A 114 69.48 13.78 -37.15
N ILE A 115 68.94 12.57 -37.18
CA ILE A 115 69.57 11.43 -37.85
C ILE A 115 69.70 11.72 -39.36
N ILE A 116 68.62 12.17 -40.01
CA ILE A 116 68.63 12.53 -41.44
C ILE A 116 69.73 13.55 -41.75
N VAL A 117 69.80 14.65 -40.99
CA VAL A 117 70.83 15.68 -41.19
C VAL A 117 72.25 15.12 -41.03
N LEU A 118 72.47 14.23 -40.05
CA LEU A 118 73.78 13.61 -39.83
C LEU A 118 74.15 12.60 -40.92
N GLU A 119 73.18 11.89 -41.48
CA GLU A 119 73.37 10.99 -42.61
C GLU A 119 73.70 11.75 -43.88
N GLU A 120 72.98 12.84 -44.18
CA GLU A 120 73.26 13.73 -45.30
C GLU A 120 74.65 14.38 -45.20
N ALA A 121 75.09 14.76 -44.01
CA ALA A 121 76.43 15.34 -43.79
C ALA A 121 77.57 14.32 -43.92
N ARG A 122 77.27 13.02 -43.97
CA ARG A 122 78.25 11.92 -44.08
C ARG A 122 78.50 11.46 -45.51
N VAL A 123 77.66 11.86 -46.46
CA VAL A 123 77.74 11.59 -47.91
C VAL A 123 78.49 12.72 -48.60
#